data_AF-A0A938VPI9-F1
#
_entry.id   AF-A0A938VPI9-F1
#
_cell.length_a   1.000
_cell.length_b   1.000
_cell.length_c   1.000
_cell.angle_alpha   90.00
_cell.angle_beta   90.00
_cell.angle_gamma   90.00
#
_symmetry.space_group_name_H-M   'P 1'
#
loop_
_entity.id
_entity.type
_entity.pdbx_description
1 polymer ?
#
loop_
_entity_poly.entity_id
_entity_poly.type
_entity_poly.pdbx_seq_one_letter_code
_entity_poly.pdbx_strand_id
1 'polypeptide(L)'
;MLHSCRRYQPAQSRWVGEVTRSHDGGRTWSEPVLVLEPKRPEDPRGFMPYYGMAQLSDGTILIPLMGGHPGDYRGLFVVRSHDDGASWSEPTPIADGIAGVNNWYRLAPYGKVRALTDGTLIMPVMGRLPADTAYFHRPPAIAGRR
;
A
#
# COMPACT_ATOMS: atom_id res chain seq x y z
N MET A 1 -5.06 -19.56 -2.51
CA MET A 1 -3.88 -18.66 -2.33
C MET A 1 -4.15 -17.37 -3.08
N LEU A 2 -3.75 -16.22 -2.53
CA LEU A 2 -3.84 -14.92 -3.19
C LEU A 2 -2.45 -14.36 -3.48
N HIS A 3 -2.35 -13.60 -4.57
CA HIS A 3 -1.16 -12.84 -4.90
C HIS A 3 -1.58 -11.42 -5.30
N SER A 4 -0.95 -10.42 -4.69
CA SER A 4 -1.11 -9.02 -5.09
C SER A 4 0.10 -8.58 -5.89
N CYS A 5 -0.11 -8.00 -7.07
CA CYS A 5 0.96 -7.52 -7.93
C CYS A 5 0.66 -6.12 -8.49
N ARG A 6 1.65 -5.57 -9.19
CA ARG A 6 1.53 -4.34 -9.96
C ARG A 6 1.71 -4.68 -11.43
N ARG A 7 0.78 -4.24 -12.27
CA ARG A 7 0.83 -4.42 -13.71
C ARG A 7 0.89 -3.06 -14.40
N TYR A 8 1.84 -2.89 -15.33
CA TYR A 8 1.89 -1.70 -16.17
C TYR A 8 0.91 -1.86 -17.34
N GLN A 9 0.06 -0.85 -17.56
CA GLN A 9 -0.88 -0.78 -18.68
C GLN A 9 -0.38 0.26 -19.69
N PRO A 10 0.29 -0.16 -20.79
CA PRO A 10 0.96 0.77 -21.72
C PRO A 10 0.00 1.75 -22.39
N ALA A 11 -1.19 1.28 -22.81
CA ALA A 11 -2.19 2.10 -23.49
C ALA A 11 -2.67 3.30 -22.66
N GLN A 12 -2.55 3.21 -21.33
CA GLN A 12 -2.97 4.26 -20.39
C GLN A 12 -1.76 4.88 -19.67
N SER A 13 -0.54 4.41 -19.98
CA SER A 13 0.72 4.82 -19.35
C SER A 13 0.64 4.89 -17.82
N ARG A 14 0.02 3.87 -17.20
CA ARG A 14 -0.18 3.80 -15.75
C ARG A 14 0.12 2.42 -15.18
N TRP A 15 0.36 2.39 -13.88
CA TRP A 15 0.41 1.16 -13.08
C TRP A 15 -0.93 0.90 -12.43
N VAL A 16 -1.34 -0.35 -12.41
CA VAL A 16 -2.57 -0.82 -11.76
C VAL A 16 -2.21 -1.90 -10.75
N GLY A 17 -2.87 -1.86 -9.60
CA GLY A 17 -2.77 -2.93 -8.60
C GLY A 17 -3.74 -4.04 -8.94
N GLU A 18 -3.29 -5.29 -8.88
CA GLU A 18 -4.14 -6.45 -9.14
C GLU A 18 -4.01 -7.45 -7.99
N VAL A 19 -5.10 -8.15 -7.67
CA VAL A 19 -5.08 -9.34 -6.83
C VAL A 19 -5.58 -10.50 -7.68
N THR A 20 -4.80 -11.56 -7.78
CA THR A 20 -5.17 -12.80 -8.46
C THR A 20 -5.27 -13.94 -7.46
N ARG A 21 -6.05 -14.96 -7.80
CA ARG A 21 -6.29 -16.12 -6.95
C ARG A 21 -5.82 -17.39 -7.61
N SER A 22 -5.26 -18.29 -6.81
CA SER A 22 -4.91 -19.65 -7.21
C SER A 22 -5.63 -20.66 -6.33
N HIS A 23 -6.18 -21.69 -6.97
CA HIS A 23 -6.86 -22.82 -6.35
C HIS A 23 -6.02 -24.11 -6.36
N ASP A 24 -4.84 -24.09 -6.97
CA ASP A 24 -4.01 -25.26 -7.24
C ASP A 24 -2.59 -25.14 -6.66
N GLY A 25 -2.46 -24.36 -5.58
CA GLY A 25 -1.18 -24.16 -4.89
C GLY A 25 -0.21 -23.23 -5.62
N GLY A 26 -0.72 -22.31 -6.44
CA GLY A 26 0.08 -21.30 -7.15
C GLY A 26 0.56 -21.73 -8.54
N ARG A 27 0.05 -22.85 -9.08
CA ARG A 27 0.44 -23.35 -10.41
C ARG A 27 -0.26 -22.56 -11.51
N THR A 28 -1.54 -22.25 -11.31
CA THR A 28 -2.32 -21.37 -12.17
C THR A 28 -2.95 -20.24 -11.35
N TRP A 29 -3.21 -19.13 -12.03
CA TRP A 29 -3.75 -17.90 -11.47
C TRP A 29 -4.95 -17.45 -12.30
N SER A 30 -6.01 -17.00 -11.62
CA SER A 30 -7.19 -16.43 -12.25
C SER A 30 -6.89 -15.09 -12.91
N GLU A 31 -7.83 -14.61 -13.73
CA GLU A 31 -7.97 -13.17 -13.95
C GLU A 31 -8.08 -12.41 -12.62
N PRO A 32 -7.72 -11.12 -12.56
CA PRO A 32 -7.76 -10.36 -11.32
C PRO A 32 -9.13 -10.40 -10.63
N VAL A 33 -9.17 -10.82 -9.37
CA VAL A 33 -10.35 -10.77 -8.49
C VAL A 33 -10.52 -9.39 -7.84
N LEU A 34 -9.48 -8.57 -7.89
CA LEU A 34 -9.51 -7.16 -7.53
C LEU A 34 -8.59 -6.39 -8.47
N VAL A 35 -9.09 -5.27 -8.99
CA VAL A 35 -8.31 -4.28 -9.72
C VAL A 35 -8.39 -2.97 -8.93
N LEU A 36 -7.24 -2.50 -8.46
CA LEU A 36 -7.08 -1.28 -7.68
C LEU A 36 -6.73 -0.13 -8.62
N GLU A 37 -7.72 0.73 -8.82
CA GLU A 37 -7.63 1.90 -9.69
C GLU A 37 -8.13 3.14 -8.96
N PRO A 38 -7.61 4.34 -9.31
CA PRO A 38 -8.29 5.58 -8.95
C PRO A 38 -9.67 5.57 -9.61
N LYS A 39 -10.74 5.72 -8.81
CA LYS A 39 -12.13 5.72 -9.29
C LYS A 39 -12.63 7.13 -9.63
N ARG A 40 -11.98 8.18 -9.10
CA ARG A 40 -12.33 9.59 -9.29
C ARG A 40 -11.11 10.43 -9.71
N PRO A 41 -11.29 11.56 -10.43
CA PRO A 41 -10.20 12.47 -10.79
C PRO A 41 -9.40 13.00 -9.58
N GLU A 42 -10.08 13.17 -8.44
CA GLU A 42 -9.52 13.58 -7.15
C GLU A 42 -8.87 12.44 -6.37
N ASP A 43 -9.05 11.19 -6.81
CA ASP A 43 -8.42 10.07 -6.15
C ASP A 43 -6.90 10.13 -6.35
N PRO A 44 -6.13 9.71 -5.33
CA PRO A 44 -4.71 9.48 -5.44
C PRO A 44 -4.29 8.80 -6.75
N ARG A 45 -3.39 9.44 -7.49
CA ARG A 45 -2.64 8.75 -8.55
C ARG A 45 -1.66 7.78 -7.90
N GLY A 46 -2.15 6.63 -7.46
CA GLY A 46 -1.30 5.63 -6.82
C GLY A 46 -1.94 4.82 -5.70
N PHE A 47 -3.25 4.55 -5.73
CA PHE A 47 -3.81 3.45 -4.95
C PHE A 47 -3.19 2.13 -5.44
N MET A 48 -2.20 1.63 -4.72
CA MET A 48 -1.51 0.41 -5.11
C MET A 48 -1.32 -0.53 -3.93
N PRO A 49 -1.46 -1.84 -4.14
CA PRO A 49 -1.13 -2.83 -3.14
C PRO A 49 0.36 -2.72 -2.87
N TYR A 50 0.70 -2.69 -1.59
CA TYR A 50 2.08 -2.66 -1.16
C TYR A 50 2.39 -3.91 -0.35
N TYR A 51 3.62 -4.04 0.15
CA TYR A 51 3.97 -5.18 0.99
C TYR A 51 3.06 -5.24 2.21
N GLY A 52 2.51 -6.43 2.50
CA GLY A 52 1.91 -6.68 3.80
C GLY A 52 0.57 -7.37 3.85
N MET A 53 0.10 -8.01 2.76
CA MET A 53 -1.10 -8.83 2.80
C MET A 53 -1.06 -9.80 4.00
N ALA A 54 -2.15 -9.81 4.76
CA ALA A 54 -2.29 -10.63 5.95
C ALA A 54 -3.69 -11.21 6.05
N GLN A 55 -3.77 -12.43 6.59
CA GLN A 55 -5.02 -13.04 6.99
C GLN A 55 -5.08 -13.04 8.52
N LEU A 56 -6.20 -12.56 9.05
CA LEU A 56 -6.50 -12.53 10.48
C LEU A 56 -7.04 -13.90 10.94
N SER A 57 -7.17 -14.09 12.25
CA SER A 57 -7.63 -15.35 12.86
C SER A 57 -9.09 -15.70 12.52
N ASP A 58 -9.91 -14.70 12.22
CA ASP A 58 -11.30 -14.85 11.77
C ASP A 58 -11.43 -15.15 10.27
N GLY A 59 -10.30 -15.25 9.55
CA GLY A 59 -10.25 -15.47 8.11
C GLY A 59 -10.28 -14.19 7.26
N THR A 60 -10.47 -13.00 7.87
CA THR A 60 -10.46 -11.72 7.17
C THR A 60 -9.10 -11.48 6.53
N ILE A 61 -9.09 -11.11 5.26
CA ILE A 61 -7.87 -10.80 4.52
C ILE A 61 -7.74 -9.28 4.39
N LEU A 62 -6.59 -8.75 4.78
CA LEU A 62 -6.23 -7.34 4.69
C LEU A 62 -5.18 -7.14 3.61
N ILE A 63 -5.38 -6.14 2.76
CA ILE A 63 -4.32 -5.64 1.87
C ILE A 63 -4.08 -4.16 2.18
N PRO A 64 -2.90 -3.82 2.72
CA PRO A 64 -2.55 -2.43 2.93
C PRO A 64 -2.19 -1.78 1.59
N LEU A 65 -2.71 -0.57 1.40
CA LEU A 65 -2.51 0.22 0.20
C LEU A 65 -1.75 1.49 0.56
N MET A 66 -0.86 1.88 -0.33
CA MET A 66 -0.36 3.25 -0.37
C MET A 66 -1.36 4.08 -1.17
N GLY A 67 -1.62 5.30 -0.71
CA GLY A 67 -2.41 6.31 -1.40
C GLY A 67 -2.01 7.72 -0.94
N GLY A 68 -2.65 8.73 -1.48
CA GLY A 68 -2.34 10.13 -1.16
C GLY A 68 -2.95 11.12 -2.14
N HIS A 69 -3.55 12.21 -1.67
CA HIS A 69 -4.10 13.25 -2.54
C HIS A 69 -3.02 13.77 -3.50
N PRO A 70 -3.36 14.32 -4.68
CA PRO A 70 -2.37 14.98 -5.53
C PRO A 70 -1.61 16.06 -4.72
N GLY A 71 -0.32 15.83 -4.44
CA GLY A 71 0.50 16.71 -3.60
C GLY A 71 0.56 16.33 -2.10
N ASP A 72 -0.21 15.34 -1.66
CA ASP A 72 -0.18 14.78 -0.31
C ASP A 72 0.09 13.26 -0.35
N TYR A 73 1.33 12.86 -0.07
CA TYR A 73 1.77 11.46 -0.13
C TYR A 73 1.56 10.69 1.20
N ARG A 74 0.60 11.09 2.03
CA ARG A 74 0.41 10.58 3.41
C ARG A 74 -0.80 9.66 3.59
N GLY A 75 -1.21 8.92 2.55
CA GLY A 75 -2.38 8.04 2.62
C GLY A 75 -2.01 6.58 2.90
N LEU A 76 -2.39 6.09 4.08
CA LEU A 76 -2.44 4.66 4.36
C LEU A 76 -3.89 4.21 4.29
N PHE A 77 -4.16 3.22 3.46
CA PHE A 77 -5.49 2.64 3.31
C PHE A 77 -5.43 1.12 3.46
N VAL A 78 -6.59 0.52 3.67
CA VAL A 78 -6.74 -0.94 3.64
C VAL A 78 -8.02 -1.30 2.91
N VAL A 79 -7.92 -2.35 2.10
CA VAL A 79 -9.07 -3.10 1.58
C VAL A 79 -9.16 -4.44 2.29
N ARG A 80 -10.38 -4.93 2.48
CA ARG A 80 -10.66 -6.14 3.24
C ARG A 80 -11.48 -7.12 2.42
N SER A 81 -11.23 -8.40 2.62
CA SER A 81 -12.12 -9.47 2.17
C SER A 81 -12.53 -10.32 3.38
N HIS A 82 -13.81 -10.66 3.45
CA HIS A 82 -14.39 -11.54 4.48
C HIS A 82 -14.79 -12.91 3.89
N ASP A 83 -14.48 -13.17 2.62
CA ASP A 83 -14.95 -14.30 1.83
C ASP A 83 -13.81 -14.98 1.04
N ASP A 84 -12.65 -15.11 1.68
CA ASP A 84 -11.44 -15.76 1.12
C ASP A 84 -10.96 -15.13 -0.21
N GLY A 85 -11.10 -13.80 -0.32
CA GLY A 85 -10.65 -13.01 -1.47
C GLY A 85 -11.58 -13.05 -2.66
N ALA A 86 -12.82 -13.53 -2.51
CA ALA A 86 -13.81 -13.55 -3.58
C ALA A 86 -14.37 -12.15 -3.87
N SER A 87 -14.56 -11.33 -2.83
CA SER A 87 -14.94 -9.92 -2.94
C SER A 87 -14.14 -9.06 -1.96
N TRP A 88 -14.10 -7.75 -2.24
CA TRP A 88 -13.27 -6.79 -1.52
C TRP A 88 -14.05 -5.51 -1.20
N SER A 89 -13.78 -4.95 -0.03
CA SER A 89 -14.31 -3.65 0.37
C SER A 89 -13.73 -2.51 -0.49
N GLU A 90 -14.38 -1.35 -0.46
CA GLU A 90 -13.74 -0.11 -0.86
C GLU A 90 -12.51 0.20 0.03
N PRO A 91 -11.50 0.93 -0.48
CA PRO A 91 -10.38 1.38 0.33
C PRO A 91 -10.84 2.26 1.49
N THR A 92 -10.40 1.91 2.70
CA THR A 92 -10.69 2.69 3.92
C THR A 92 -9.41 3.31 4.47
N PRO A 93 -9.38 4.61 4.81
CA PRO A 93 -8.20 5.24 5.38
C PRO A 93 -7.90 4.68 6.78
N ILE A 94 -6.61 4.54 7.10
CA ILE A 94 -6.10 4.13 8.42
C ILE A 94 -5.48 5.35 9.15
N ALA A 95 -5.17 6.41 8.41
CA ALA A 95 -4.35 7.54 8.87
C ALA A 95 -4.97 8.37 10.02
N ASP A 96 -6.30 8.41 10.16
CA ASP A 96 -6.95 9.21 11.22
C ASP A 96 -6.60 8.73 12.65
N GLY A 97 -6.09 7.50 12.79
CA GLY A 97 -5.70 6.90 14.08
C GLY A 97 -4.20 6.85 14.36
N ILE A 98 -3.33 7.32 13.45
CA ILE A 98 -1.88 7.25 13.64
C ILE A 98 -1.39 8.56 14.25
N ALA A 99 -1.04 8.52 15.55
CA ALA A 99 -0.48 9.66 16.25
C ALA A 99 0.76 10.20 15.50
N GLY A 100 0.73 11.49 15.17
CA GLY A 100 1.82 12.14 14.45
C GLY A 100 1.87 11.86 12.95
N VAL A 101 0.87 11.23 12.33
CA VAL A 101 0.81 11.01 10.86
C VAL A 101 1.03 12.29 10.04
N ASN A 102 0.53 13.43 10.56
CA ASN A 102 0.70 14.75 9.96
C ASN A 102 2.16 15.26 9.99
N ASN A 103 3.00 14.70 10.85
CA ASN A 103 4.43 15.01 10.96
C ASN A 103 5.29 14.20 10.00
N TRP A 104 4.70 13.36 9.14
CA TRP A 104 5.45 12.62 8.13
C TRP A 104 5.31 13.28 6.77
N TYR A 105 6.39 13.35 6.01
CA TYR A 105 6.37 13.81 4.62
C TYR A 105 5.83 12.72 3.67
N ARG A 106 6.15 11.45 3.96
CA ARG A 106 5.67 10.27 3.23
C ARG A 106 5.53 9.10 4.19
N LEU A 107 4.48 8.30 3.98
CA LEU A 107 4.24 7.04 4.67
C LEU A 107 3.75 5.98 3.69
N ALA A 108 4.29 4.78 3.79
CA ALA A 108 3.85 3.61 3.05
C ALA A 108 3.83 2.39 3.98
N PRO A 109 2.94 1.41 3.75
CA PRO A 109 3.02 0.13 4.45
C PRO A 109 4.39 -0.51 4.16
N TYR A 110 4.99 -1.25 5.08
CA TYR A 110 6.22 -1.99 4.77
C TYR A 110 6.38 -3.21 5.66
N GLY A 111 6.00 -4.38 5.15
CA GLY A 111 6.11 -5.65 5.86
C GLY A 111 4.73 -6.21 6.21
N LYS A 112 4.70 -7.39 6.86
CA LYS A 112 3.46 -8.12 7.10
C LYS A 112 2.70 -7.55 8.30
N VAL A 113 1.40 -7.25 8.11
CA VAL A 113 0.49 -6.91 9.21
C VAL A 113 0.41 -8.08 10.19
N ARG A 114 0.37 -7.78 11.49
CA ARG A 114 0.28 -8.74 12.59
C ARG A 114 -0.90 -8.40 13.49
N ALA A 115 -1.71 -9.40 13.79
CA ALA A 115 -2.69 -9.30 14.87
C ALA A 115 -2.05 -9.74 16.19
N LEU A 116 -2.30 -8.96 17.24
CA LEU A 116 -2.02 -9.31 18.62
C LEU A 116 -3.19 -10.10 19.22
N THR A 117 -2.98 -10.72 20.37
CA THR A 117 -3.97 -11.54 21.07
C THR A 117 -5.19 -10.76 21.56
N ASP A 118 -5.05 -9.45 21.75
CA ASP A 118 -6.13 -8.54 22.17
C ASP A 118 -6.93 -7.97 20.98
N GLY A 119 -6.62 -8.40 19.75
CA GLY A 119 -7.25 -7.90 18.52
C GLY A 119 -6.58 -6.66 17.92
N THR A 120 -5.56 -6.10 18.56
CA THR A 120 -4.80 -4.97 18.01
C THR A 120 -4.03 -5.40 16.75
N LEU A 121 -4.05 -4.56 15.71
CA LEU A 121 -3.25 -4.77 14.50
C LEU A 121 -1.99 -3.90 14.52
N ILE A 122 -0.82 -4.52 14.35
CA ILE A 122 0.44 -3.84 14.11
C ILE A 122 0.73 -3.87 12.60
N MET A 123 0.84 -2.68 12.01
CA MET A 123 1.29 -2.52 10.63
C MET A 123 2.63 -1.78 10.64
N PRO A 124 3.73 -2.43 10.21
CA PRO A 124 4.98 -1.72 9.99
C PRO A 124 4.83 -0.76 8.81
N VAL A 125 5.39 0.44 8.96
CA VAL A 125 5.37 1.48 7.95
C VAL A 125 6.79 1.95 7.67
N MET A 126 7.08 2.31 6.42
CA MET A 126 8.26 3.07 6.06
C MET A 126 7.84 4.49 5.75
N GLY A 127 8.67 5.46 6.15
CA GLY A 127 8.35 6.85 5.90
C GLY A 127 9.52 7.76 6.11
N ARG A 128 9.29 9.05 5.89
CA ARG A 128 10.28 10.10 6.09
C ARG A 128 9.68 11.25 6.88
N LEU A 129 10.44 11.80 7.83
CA LEU A 129 10.08 13.03 8.54
C LEU A 129 10.51 14.27 7.72
N PRO A 130 9.83 15.42 7.86
CA PRO A 130 10.15 16.65 7.14
C PRO A 130 11.62 17.08 7.26
N ALA A 131 12.24 16.90 8.42
CA ALA A 131 13.63 17.30 8.68
C ALA A 131 14.68 16.56 7.81
N ASP A 132 14.35 15.39 7.25
CA ASP A 132 15.26 14.59 6.43
C ASP A 132 15.36 15.05 4.96
N THR A 133 14.61 16.09 4.58
CA THR A 133 14.56 16.60 3.19
C THR A 133 15.77 17.47 2.81
N ALA A 134 16.56 17.93 3.78
CA ALA A 134 17.71 18.81 3.54
C ALA A 134 18.88 18.16 2.75
N TYR A 135 18.93 16.82 2.66
CA TYR A 135 20.05 16.10 2.03
C TYR A 135 20.07 16.10 0.49
N PHE A 136 19.00 16.52 -0.18
CA PHE A 136 18.91 16.43 -1.65
C PHE A 136 18.89 17.78 -2.38
N HIS A 137 18.80 18.91 -1.66
CA HIS A 137 18.85 20.24 -2.29
C HIS A 137 20.27 20.79 -2.49
N ARG A 138 21.30 20.12 -1.96
CA ARG A 138 22.69 20.32 -2.34
C ARG A 138 23.40 18.97 -2.36
N PRO A 139 23.87 18.44 -3.50
CA PRO A 139 24.91 17.43 -3.44
C PRO A 139 26.10 18.05 -2.68
N PRO A 140 26.75 17.31 -1.75
CA PRO A 140 27.99 17.79 -1.18
C PRO A 140 28.96 18.02 -2.33
N ALA A 141 29.45 19.25 -2.48
CA ALA A 141 30.54 19.54 -3.40
C ALA A 141 31.75 18.71 -2.92
N ILE A 142 32.14 17.71 -3.70
CA ILE A 142 33.42 17.03 -3.50
C ILE A 142 34.49 18.03 -3.95
N ALA A 143 35.02 18.80 -3.00
CA ALA A 143 36.23 19.56 -3.21
C ALA A 143 37.42 18.59 -3.18
N GLY A 144 37.82 18.10 -4.35
CA GLY A 144 39.09 17.40 -4.51
C GLY A 144 40.24 18.36 -4.26
N ARG A 145 41.05 18.09 -3.23
CA ARG A 145 42.39 18.68 -3.12
C ARG A 145 43.32 17.89 -4.03
N ARG A 146 44.03 18.59 -4.92
CA ARG A 146 45.28 18.09 -5.52
C ARG A 146 46.38 18.11 -4.46
#